data_AF-A0ABD0YDE2-F1
#
_entry.id   AF-A0ABD0YDE2-F1
#
_cell.length_a   1.000
_cell.length_b   1.000
_cell.length_c   1.000
_cell.angle_alpha   90.00
_cell.angle_beta   90.00
_cell.angle_gamma   90.00
#
_symmetry.space_group_name_H-M   'P 1'
#
loop_
_entity.id
_entity.type
_entity.pdbx_description
1 polymer ?
#
loop_
_entity_poly.entity_id
_entity_poly.type
_entity_poly.pdbx_seq_one_letter_code
_entity_poly.pdbx_strand_id
1 'polypeptide(L)'
;MFFFFVLVEMREVKEIRLGQFSKDFGRWPEEAKRITPLRCFILFYGSEFKLKSLSIAALSQKECELWLRGLKNLIADTIVAPYPLQVERWLRKQFYAIENNREVVTLKDVKTFLPKVDCKISTNKLRELFQEVDTKRRGEIGFDDFAELCHKLMFDDSTFKDILEEYSSDSDMGRIVTLHDLTKFLVKEQGENVDGNQVSQHMRDYLQDAQRDVIEPYFTTIEFLDFLFSEQNELWHSIYETVCQDMDRPLSHYWIASSHNTYLTGDQFSSESSCEAYVRCLRMGCRCIELDCWDGPDGMPIIYHGHTLTTRLKFIDVIRTIKYHAFDTSEYPLILSIEDNCSLPQQRYMATTMQKVFGDSLLKAPIDKNETVLPSPAVLKKKIILKHKKLPDGADDGSILLRTEDGRDMDLRNTVKNGVLFLEDPVDREWNPHFFVLTQNKLFYTDSFHGDQDFDDEGEGEEESSQNLSHLRPKEGTSNDELHFGEKWFHGKLPGGRAEAEDLLKAYSHLGDGTFLVRESETFVGDYSLSFW
;
A
#
# COMPACT_ATOMS: atom_id res chain seq x y z
N MET A 1 -6.83 -2.94 28.86
CA MET A 1 -6.75 -3.85 27.69
C MET A 1 -7.08 -3.01 26.49
N PHE A 2 -6.08 -2.40 25.85
CA PHE A 2 -6.30 -1.65 24.62
C PHE A 2 -6.54 -2.69 23.52
N PHE A 3 -7.78 -2.81 23.05
CA PHE A 3 -8.08 -3.55 21.84
C PHE A 3 -7.68 -2.64 20.68
N PHE A 4 -6.51 -2.89 20.09
CA PHE A 4 -6.20 -2.34 18.78
C PHE A 4 -7.09 -3.06 17.76
N PHE A 5 -8.07 -2.34 17.21
CA PHE A 5 -8.85 -2.82 16.08
C PHE A 5 -8.05 -2.55 14.81
N VAL A 6 -7.60 -3.61 14.14
CA VAL A 6 -7.04 -3.51 12.78
C VAL A 6 -8.19 -3.71 11.81
N LEU A 7 -8.54 -2.67 11.06
CA LEU A 7 -9.47 -2.75 9.93
C LEU A 7 -8.68 -3.02 8.65
N VAL A 8 -9.05 -4.06 7.92
CA VAL A 8 -8.44 -4.42 6.64
C VAL A 8 -9.49 -4.33 5.55
N GLU A 9 -9.23 -3.51 4.53
CA GLU A 9 -10.06 -3.46 3.35
C GLU A 9 -9.83 -4.68 2.46
N MET A 10 -10.88 -5.45 2.18
CA MET A 10 -10.77 -6.67 1.38
C MET A 10 -10.24 -6.40 -0.04
N ARG A 11 -10.57 -5.24 -0.63
CA ARG A 11 -10.06 -4.80 -1.95
C ARG A 11 -8.54 -4.57 -1.97
N GLU A 12 -7.94 -4.30 -0.81
CA GLU A 12 -6.51 -4.05 -0.69
C GLU A 12 -5.70 -5.32 -0.46
N VAL A 13 -6.35 -6.45 -0.12
CA VAL A 13 -5.65 -7.72 0.09
C VAL A 13 -5.08 -8.21 -1.23
N LYS A 14 -3.76 -8.40 -1.26
CA LYS A 14 -3.01 -8.87 -2.44
C LYS A 14 -2.63 -10.34 -2.35
N GLU A 15 -2.44 -10.85 -1.14
CA GLU A 15 -2.07 -12.25 -0.93
C GLU A 15 -2.59 -12.78 0.41
N ILE A 16 -3.01 -14.05 0.40
CA ILE A 16 -3.27 -14.83 1.61
C ILE A 16 -2.34 -16.04 1.62
N ARG A 17 -1.45 -16.11 2.61
CA ARG A 17 -0.44 -17.16 2.72
C ARG A 17 -0.70 -18.03 3.94
N LEU A 18 -0.80 -19.34 3.74
CA LEU A 18 -0.84 -20.30 4.85
C LEU A 18 0.57 -20.45 5.45
N GLY A 19 0.66 -20.53 6.77
CA GLY A 19 1.90 -20.72 7.50
C GLY A 19 2.29 -19.52 8.34
N GLN A 20 3.56 -19.53 8.74
CA GLN A 20 4.13 -18.59 9.72
C GLN A 20 5.29 -17.77 9.15
N PHE A 21 5.41 -17.72 7.81
CA PHE A 21 6.50 -17.03 7.13
C PHE A 21 6.16 -15.55 6.92
N SER A 22 6.20 -14.78 8.00
CA SER A 22 6.10 -13.32 8.03
C SER A 22 7.05 -12.72 9.05
N LYS A 23 7.28 -11.40 8.97
CA LYS A 23 8.09 -10.68 9.96
C LYS A 23 7.46 -10.72 11.35
N ASP A 24 6.13 -10.67 11.44
CA ASP A 24 5.40 -10.65 12.71
C ASP A 24 5.64 -11.92 13.52
N PHE A 25 5.58 -13.09 12.87
CA PHE A 25 5.94 -14.36 13.52
C PHE A 25 7.45 -14.45 13.82
N GLY A 26 8.29 -13.79 13.02
CA GLY A 26 9.73 -13.67 13.26
C GLY A 26 10.09 -12.86 14.52
N ARG A 27 9.24 -11.91 14.93
CA ARG A 27 9.40 -11.14 16.18
C ARG A 27 9.24 -12.03 17.44
N TRP A 28 8.49 -13.12 17.34
CA TRP A 28 8.15 -14.03 18.46
C TRP A 28 8.44 -15.50 18.12
N PRO A 29 9.72 -15.86 17.87
CA PRO A 29 10.06 -17.15 17.27
C PRO A 29 9.79 -18.34 18.20
N GLU A 30 9.91 -18.17 19.51
CA GLU A 30 9.68 -19.25 20.48
C GLU A 30 8.19 -19.55 20.67
N GLU A 31 7.33 -18.54 20.64
CA GLU A 31 5.88 -18.67 20.62
C GLU A 31 5.42 -19.27 19.30
N ALA A 32 5.91 -18.75 18.16
CA ALA A 32 5.54 -19.23 16.84
C ALA A 32 5.86 -20.73 16.66
N LYS A 33 7.02 -21.19 17.13
CA LYS A 33 7.40 -22.62 17.09
C LYS A 33 6.42 -23.55 17.82
N ARG A 34 5.68 -23.06 18.82
CA ARG A 34 4.69 -23.85 19.55
C ARG A 34 3.38 -24.01 18.77
N ILE A 35 3.17 -23.21 17.73
CA ILE A 35 1.97 -23.21 16.91
C ILE A 35 2.28 -23.96 15.62
N THR A 36 1.42 -24.92 15.26
CA THR A 36 1.57 -25.64 13.99
C THR A 36 1.37 -24.67 12.82
N PRO A 37 2.23 -24.67 11.78
CA PRO A 37 2.07 -23.78 10.62
C PRO A 37 0.69 -23.85 9.95
N LEU A 38 0.01 -25.00 10.00
CA LEU A 38 -1.34 -25.20 9.48
C LEU A 38 -2.44 -24.42 10.26
N ARG A 39 -2.11 -23.89 11.43
CA ARG A 39 -2.98 -23.02 12.23
C ARG A 39 -2.72 -21.53 12.00
N CYS A 40 -1.72 -21.20 11.19
CA CYS A 40 -1.33 -19.82 10.95
C CYS A 40 -1.63 -19.43 9.51
N PHE A 41 -2.01 -18.17 9.31
CA PHE A 41 -2.05 -17.56 7.98
C PHE A 41 -1.72 -16.08 8.07
N ILE A 42 -1.34 -15.51 6.93
CA ILE A 42 -0.90 -14.11 6.81
C ILE A 42 -1.69 -13.47 5.68
N LEU A 43 -2.22 -12.28 5.95
CA LEU A 43 -2.81 -11.39 4.94
C LEU A 43 -1.79 -10.31 4.59
N PHE A 44 -1.45 -10.20 3.32
CA PHE A 44 -0.67 -9.08 2.79
C PHE A 44 -1.60 -8.13 2.06
N TYR A 45 -1.62 -6.86 2.47
CA TYR A 45 -2.56 -5.86 1.96
C TYR A 45 -1.92 -4.47 1.84
N GLY A 46 -2.56 -3.62 1.04
CA GLY A 46 -2.16 -2.23 0.79
C GLY A 46 -1.96 -1.93 -0.69
N SER A 47 -1.75 -0.65 -0.98
CA SER A 47 -1.54 -0.11 -2.33
C SER A 47 -0.06 -0.02 -2.73
N GLU A 48 0.84 0.09 -1.75
CA GLU A 48 2.26 0.34 -1.98
C GLU A 48 3.07 -0.92 -2.37
N PHE A 49 4.38 -0.72 -2.60
CA PHE A 49 5.32 -1.82 -2.81
C PHE A 49 5.55 -2.62 -1.52
N LYS A 50 5.80 -1.92 -0.41
CA LYS A 50 5.94 -2.52 0.93
C LYS A 50 4.55 -2.78 1.51
N LEU A 51 4.03 -3.97 1.28
CA LEU A 51 2.71 -4.35 1.80
C LEU A 51 2.71 -4.43 3.33
N LYS A 52 1.58 -4.03 3.93
CA LYS A 52 1.29 -4.31 5.34
C LYS A 52 0.97 -5.79 5.49
N SER A 53 1.31 -6.38 6.64
CA SER A 53 1.01 -7.77 6.95
C SER A 53 0.17 -7.89 8.21
N LEU A 54 -0.87 -8.72 8.15
CA LEU A 54 -1.64 -9.16 9.30
C LEU A 54 -1.44 -10.66 9.48
N SER A 55 -0.66 -11.04 10.48
CA SER A 55 -0.31 -12.42 10.80
C SER A 55 -1.21 -12.98 11.89
N ILE A 56 -1.90 -14.09 11.61
CA ILE A 56 -2.95 -14.64 12.48
C ILE A 56 -2.63 -16.09 12.83
N ALA A 57 -2.76 -16.43 14.12
CA ALA A 57 -2.72 -17.80 14.62
C ALA A 57 -4.12 -18.21 15.16
N ALA A 58 -4.79 -19.12 14.45
CA ALA A 58 -6.12 -19.60 14.81
C ALA A 58 -6.10 -20.56 16.00
N LEU A 59 -7.23 -20.72 16.69
CA LEU A 59 -7.34 -21.63 17.84
C LEU A 59 -7.27 -23.10 17.42
N SER A 60 -7.64 -23.41 16.17
CA SER A 60 -7.54 -24.75 15.59
C SER A 60 -7.21 -24.72 14.10
N GLN A 61 -6.76 -25.84 13.56
CA GLN A 61 -6.51 -25.96 12.11
C GLN A 61 -7.82 -25.80 11.32
N LYS A 62 -8.93 -26.37 11.82
CA LYS A 62 -10.24 -26.25 11.19
C LYS A 62 -10.71 -24.80 11.08
N GLU A 63 -10.46 -24.01 12.12
CA GLU A 63 -10.77 -22.57 12.10
C GLU A 63 -9.91 -21.81 11.09
N CYS A 64 -8.60 -22.09 11.04
CA CYS A 64 -7.69 -21.55 10.02
C CYS A 64 -8.20 -21.85 8.60
N GLU A 65 -8.58 -23.10 8.33
CA GLU A 65 -9.12 -23.52 7.03
C GLU A 65 -10.44 -22.81 6.67
N LEU A 66 -11.31 -22.56 7.65
CA LEU A 66 -12.56 -21.82 7.44
C LEU A 66 -12.31 -20.35 7.13
N TRP A 67 -11.40 -19.69 7.87
CA TRP A 67 -10.99 -18.32 7.59
C TRP A 67 -10.38 -18.18 6.19
N LEU A 68 -9.44 -19.06 5.85
CA LEU A 68 -8.80 -19.05 4.54
C LEU A 68 -9.82 -19.21 3.40
N ARG A 69 -10.82 -20.09 3.59
CA ARG A 69 -11.88 -20.29 2.59
C ARG A 69 -12.80 -19.08 2.48
N GLY A 70 -13.26 -18.57 3.63
CA GLY A 70 -14.14 -17.41 3.68
C GLY A 70 -13.49 -16.17 3.09
N LEU A 71 -12.26 -15.86 3.50
CA LEU A 71 -11.51 -14.70 3.00
C LEU A 71 -11.22 -14.82 1.51
N LYS A 72 -10.80 -15.98 1.01
CA LYS A 72 -10.58 -16.17 -0.43
C LYS A 72 -11.85 -15.91 -1.25
N ASN A 73 -13.00 -16.38 -0.78
CA ASN A 73 -14.28 -16.14 -1.46
C ASN A 73 -14.69 -14.66 -1.37
N LEU A 74 -14.59 -14.05 -0.19
CA LEU A 74 -14.98 -12.65 0.02
C LEU A 74 -14.08 -11.67 -0.74
N ILE A 75 -12.77 -11.92 -0.79
CA ILE A 75 -11.84 -11.09 -1.56
C ILE A 75 -12.14 -11.22 -3.05
N ALA A 76 -12.33 -12.45 -3.56
CA ALA A 76 -12.68 -12.66 -4.95
C ALA A 76 -14.00 -11.95 -5.31
N ASP A 77 -15.03 -12.11 -4.48
CA ASP A 77 -16.34 -11.44 -4.62
C ASP A 77 -16.21 -9.91 -4.55
N THR A 78 -15.37 -9.40 -3.66
CA THR A 78 -15.14 -7.95 -3.51
C THR A 78 -14.48 -7.35 -4.73
N ILE A 79 -13.51 -8.05 -5.35
CA ILE A 79 -12.79 -7.58 -6.53
C ILE A 79 -13.69 -7.55 -7.76
N VAL A 80 -14.59 -8.53 -7.93
CA VAL A 80 -15.47 -8.63 -9.11
C VAL A 80 -16.86 -8.00 -8.89
N ALA A 81 -17.07 -7.32 -7.76
CA ALA A 81 -18.34 -6.73 -7.42
C ALA A 81 -18.75 -5.69 -8.48
N PRO A 82 -20.04 -5.63 -8.86
CA PRO A 82 -20.52 -4.64 -9.83
C PRO A 82 -20.29 -3.22 -9.29
N TYR A 83 -20.01 -2.28 -10.18
CA TYR A 83 -19.64 -0.91 -9.81
C TYR A 83 -20.66 -0.24 -8.86
N PRO A 84 -21.99 -0.35 -9.06
CA PRO A 84 -22.97 0.19 -8.11
C PRO A 84 -22.79 -0.32 -6.68
N LEU A 85 -22.46 -1.60 -6.50
CA LEU A 85 -22.21 -2.18 -5.18
C LEU A 85 -20.89 -1.66 -4.58
N GLN A 86 -19.88 -1.39 -5.40
CA GLN A 86 -18.64 -0.76 -4.94
C GLN A 86 -18.89 0.68 -4.45
N VAL A 87 -19.68 1.46 -5.19
CA VAL A 87 -20.09 2.81 -4.80
C VAL A 87 -20.90 2.77 -3.50
N GLU A 88 -21.90 1.88 -3.37
CA GLU A 88 -22.67 1.74 -2.14
C GLU A 88 -21.78 1.36 -0.94
N ARG A 89 -20.85 0.41 -1.11
CA ARG A 89 -19.88 0.01 -0.08
C ARG A 89 -19.00 1.20 0.35
N TRP A 90 -18.54 2.00 -0.60
CA TRP A 90 -17.78 3.21 -0.30
C TRP A 90 -18.63 4.23 0.47
N LEU A 91 -19.84 4.52 0.01
CA LEU A 91 -20.77 5.44 0.68
C LEU A 91 -21.10 4.97 2.11
N ARG A 92 -21.36 3.67 2.32
CA ARG A 92 -21.60 3.11 3.66
C ARG A 92 -20.40 3.26 4.56
N LYS A 93 -19.20 2.98 4.06
CA LYS A 93 -17.96 3.17 4.81
C LYS A 93 -17.82 4.63 5.26
N GLN A 94 -18.05 5.59 4.36
CA GLN A 94 -17.97 7.01 4.70
C GLN A 94 -19.05 7.42 5.71
N PHE A 95 -20.28 6.93 5.52
CA PHE A 95 -21.39 7.19 6.44
C PHE A 95 -21.09 6.69 7.85
N TYR A 96 -20.66 5.44 8.01
CA TYR A 96 -20.30 4.86 9.31
C TYR A 96 -19.13 5.56 10.00
N ALA A 97 -18.24 6.19 9.23
CA ALA A 97 -17.12 6.95 9.79
C ALA A 97 -17.56 8.29 10.42
N ILE A 98 -18.75 8.80 10.08
CA ILE A 98 -19.20 10.13 10.51
C ILE A 98 -20.57 10.12 11.21
N GLU A 99 -21.26 8.98 11.24
CA GLU A 99 -22.55 8.84 11.93
C GLU A 99 -22.39 9.02 13.45
N ASN A 100 -23.44 9.54 14.07
CA ASN A 100 -23.52 9.63 15.52
C ASN A 100 -24.19 8.37 16.12
N ASN A 101 -24.28 8.30 17.45
CA ASN A 101 -24.89 7.19 18.18
C ASN A 101 -26.38 6.90 17.84
N ARG A 102 -27.02 7.71 16.99
CA ARG A 102 -28.38 7.53 16.49
C ARG A 102 -28.43 7.08 15.02
N GLU A 103 -27.29 6.69 14.44
CA GLU A 103 -27.19 6.20 13.05
C GLU A 103 -27.63 7.27 12.02
N VAL A 104 -27.34 8.54 12.31
CA VAL A 104 -27.63 9.69 11.45
C VAL A 104 -26.45 10.66 11.39
N VAL A 105 -26.43 11.50 10.36
CA VAL A 105 -25.40 12.52 10.14
C VAL A 105 -26.02 13.91 10.07
N THR A 106 -25.33 14.90 10.63
CA THR A 106 -25.76 16.31 10.60
C THR A 106 -25.01 17.09 9.51
N LEU A 107 -25.51 18.29 9.18
CA LEU A 107 -24.81 19.20 8.26
C LEU A 107 -23.38 19.53 8.73
N LYS A 108 -23.13 19.56 10.05
CA LYS A 108 -21.80 19.81 10.61
C LYS A 108 -20.86 18.63 10.34
N ASP A 109 -21.36 17.41 10.45
CA ASP A 109 -20.58 16.20 10.21
C ASP A 109 -20.20 16.12 8.73
N VAL A 110 -21.17 16.33 7.82
CA VAL A 110 -20.92 16.39 6.37
C VAL A 110 -19.92 17.49 6.02
N LYS A 111 -20.06 18.70 6.59
CA LYS A 111 -19.12 19.79 6.34
C LYS A 111 -17.67 19.45 6.75
N THR A 112 -17.51 18.67 7.82
CA THR A 112 -16.20 18.23 8.33
C THR A 112 -15.64 17.05 7.53
N PHE A 113 -16.53 16.27 6.92
CA PHE A 113 -16.22 15.14 6.06
C PHE A 113 -15.72 15.55 4.67
N LEU A 114 -16.36 16.51 4.00
CA LEU A 114 -16.06 16.83 2.59
C LEU A 114 -14.58 17.14 2.29
N PRO A 115 -13.84 17.89 3.14
CA PRO A 115 -12.40 18.08 2.92
C PRO A 115 -11.58 16.79 2.96
N LYS A 116 -12.02 15.77 3.71
CA LYS A 116 -11.34 14.46 3.80
C LYS A 116 -11.50 13.61 2.54
N VAL A 117 -12.41 13.98 1.65
CA VAL A 117 -12.65 13.34 0.35
C VAL A 117 -12.38 14.31 -0.80
N ASP A 118 -11.55 15.32 -0.56
CA ASP A 118 -11.13 16.34 -1.54
C ASP A 118 -12.28 17.13 -2.19
N CYS A 119 -13.44 17.17 -1.53
CA CYS A 119 -14.60 17.92 -2.02
C CYS A 119 -14.63 19.33 -1.43
N LYS A 120 -14.43 20.35 -2.28
CA LYS A 120 -14.51 21.77 -1.90
C LYS A 120 -15.83 22.37 -2.34
N ILE A 121 -16.65 22.78 -1.37
CA ILE A 121 -17.94 23.42 -1.62
C ILE A 121 -18.17 24.61 -0.67
N SER A 122 -18.87 25.63 -1.14
CA SER A 122 -19.28 26.74 -0.29
C SER A 122 -20.29 26.26 0.76
N THR A 123 -20.22 26.83 1.98
CA THR A 123 -21.16 26.46 3.07
C THR A 123 -22.62 26.76 2.68
N ASN A 124 -22.87 27.77 1.83
CA ASN A 124 -24.21 28.10 1.38
C ASN A 124 -24.76 27.02 0.45
N LYS A 125 -23.99 26.63 -0.58
CA LYS A 125 -24.41 25.58 -1.52
C LYS A 125 -24.58 24.23 -0.83
N LEU A 126 -23.70 23.87 0.10
CA LEU A 126 -23.86 22.65 0.90
C LEU A 126 -25.16 22.65 1.70
N ARG A 127 -25.50 23.79 2.31
CA ARG A 127 -26.74 23.93 3.08
C ARG A 127 -27.97 23.78 2.19
N GLU A 128 -27.95 24.35 0.99
CA GLU A 128 -29.02 24.19 -0.01
C GLU A 128 -29.22 22.72 -0.37
N LEU A 129 -28.14 22.03 -0.78
CA LEU A 129 -28.20 20.61 -1.14
C LEU A 129 -28.64 19.72 0.04
N PHE A 130 -28.17 19.99 1.25
CA PHE A 130 -28.58 19.26 2.44
C PHE A 130 -30.08 19.44 2.74
N GLN A 131 -30.62 20.64 2.53
CA GLN A 131 -32.05 20.91 2.72
C GLN A 131 -32.93 20.27 1.65
N GLU A 132 -32.40 20.02 0.45
CA GLU A 132 -33.11 19.27 -0.59
C GLU A 132 -33.32 17.81 -0.19
N VAL A 133 -32.30 17.17 0.41
CA VAL A 133 -32.37 15.76 0.83
C VAL A 133 -32.99 15.56 2.21
N ASP A 134 -32.89 16.53 3.13
CA ASP A 134 -33.58 16.50 4.43
C ASP A 134 -35.08 16.82 4.27
N THR A 135 -35.80 15.94 3.58
CA THR A 135 -37.22 16.09 3.24
C THR A 135 -38.11 16.26 4.48
N LYS A 136 -37.68 15.73 5.62
CA LYS A 136 -38.38 15.82 6.91
C LYS A 136 -37.97 17.03 7.76
N ARG A 137 -36.99 17.83 7.30
CA ARG A 137 -36.45 19.03 7.97
C ARG A 137 -36.03 18.78 9.41
N ARG A 138 -35.37 17.65 9.67
CA ARG A 138 -34.93 17.25 11.01
C ARG A 138 -33.58 17.84 11.39
N GLY A 139 -32.83 18.35 10.42
CA GLY A 139 -31.43 18.78 10.59
C GLY A 139 -30.45 17.61 10.65
N GLU A 140 -30.94 16.39 10.40
CA GLU A 140 -30.20 15.13 10.42
C GLU A 140 -30.74 14.24 9.29
N ILE A 141 -29.83 13.54 8.62
CA ILE A 141 -30.14 12.67 7.48
C ILE A 141 -29.65 11.25 7.73
N GLY A 142 -30.39 10.26 7.22
CA GLY A 142 -30.00 8.84 7.25
C GLY A 142 -29.11 8.48 6.06
N PHE A 143 -28.78 7.20 5.92
CA PHE A 143 -27.92 6.71 4.84
C PHE A 143 -28.46 7.03 3.43
N ASP A 144 -29.74 6.78 3.18
CA ASP A 144 -30.32 6.97 1.83
C ASP A 144 -30.26 8.44 1.39
N ASP A 145 -30.64 9.36 2.28
CA ASP A 145 -30.56 10.81 2.08
C ASP A 145 -29.10 11.28 1.92
N PHE A 146 -28.15 10.65 2.64
CA PHE A 146 -26.71 10.93 2.50
C PHE A 146 -26.15 10.47 1.15
N ALA A 147 -26.54 9.29 0.68
CA ALA A 147 -26.17 8.78 -0.64
C ALA A 147 -26.67 9.71 -1.75
N GLU A 148 -27.92 10.17 -1.66
CA GLU A 148 -28.48 11.15 -2.61
C GLU A 148 -27.71 12.49 -2.57
N LEU A 149 -27.35 12.96 -1.37
CA LEU A 149 -26.52 14.16 -1.23
C LEU A 149 -25.16 13.99 -1.92
N CYS A 150 -24.50 12.86 -1.75
CA CYS A 150 -23.22 12.57 -2.40
C CYS A 150 -23.35 12.56 -3.93
N HIS A 151 -24.38 11.92 -4.50
CA HIS A 151 -24.60 11.95 -5.95
C HIS A 151 -24.85 13.37 -6.48
N LYS A 152 -25.63 14.18 -5.77
CA LYS A 152 -25.85 15.60 -6.10
C LYS A 152 -24.57 16.45 -6.01
N LEU A 153 -23.61 16.05 -5.18
CA LEU A 153 -22.31 16.71 -5.06
C LEU A 153 -21.34 16.27 -6.18
N MET A 154 -21.43 15.02 -6.61
CA MET A 154 -20.58 14.44 -7.67
C MET A 154 -20.99 14.93 -9.06
N PHE A 155 -22.30 14.96 -9.32
CA PHE A 155 -22.83 15.27 -10.64
C PHE A 155 -23.53 16.61 -10.63
N ASP A 156 -22.91 17.60 -11.27
CA ASP A 156 -23.57 18.86 -11.58
C ASP A 156 -24.41 18.69 -12.84
N ASP A 157 -25.73 18.87 -12.71
CA ASP A 157 -26.70 18.70 -13.79
C ASP A 157 -26.35 19.50 -15.06
N SER A 158 -25.63 20.62 -14.92
CA SER A 158 -25.25 21.43 -16.09
C SER A 158 -24.18 20.77 -16.96
N THR A 159 -23.34 19.91 -16.39
CA THR A 159 -22.22 19.27 -17.09
C THR A 159 -22.70 18.15 -18.01
N PHE A 160 -23.69 17.37 -17.57
CA PHE A 160 -24.19 16.20 -18.31
C PHE A 160 -25.52 16.45 -19.01
N LYS A 161 -26.00 17.70 -19.01
CA LYS A 161 -27.29 18.08 -19.55
C LYS A 161 -27.52 17.61 -20.98
N ASP A 162 -26.57 17.87 -21.87
CA ASP A 162 -26.71 17.55 -23.30
C ASP A 162 -26.78 16.04 -23.54
N ILE A 163 -25.96 15.26 -22.83
CA ILE A 163 -25.94 13.79 -22.91
C ILE A 163 -27.25 13.23 -22.36
N LEU A 164 -27.69 13.70 -21.18
CA LEU A 164 -28.95 13.25 -20.59
C LEU A 164 -30.14 13.67 -21.45
N GLU A 165 -30.12 14.83 -22.09
CA GLU A 165 -31.18 15.25 -23.01
C GLU A 165 -31.28 14.37 -24.26
N GLU A 166 -30.15 13.90 -24.81
CA GLU A 166 -30.13 13.07 -26.00
C GLU A 166 -30.36 11.56 -25.74
N TYR A 167 -29.95 11.07 -24.56
CA TYR A 167 -29.89 9.64 -24.24
C TYR A 167 -30.72 9.25 -23.02
N SER A 168 -31.78 9.99 -22.70
CA SER A 168 -32.74 9.56 -21.69
C SER A 168 -34.17 9.96 -22.03
N SER A 169 -35.10 9.15 -21.53
CA SER A 169 -36.53 9.21 -21.79
C SER A 169 -37.32 9.44 -20.51
N ASP A 170 -38.44 10.15 -20.61
CA ASP A 170 -39.36 10.32 -19.47
C ASP A 170 -40.12 9.03 -19.16
N SER A 171 -40.24 8.70 -17.88
CA SER A 171 -41.04 7.58 -17.38
C SER A 171 -41.88 7.98 -16.16
N ASP A 172 -42.78 7.10 -15.72
CA ASP A 172 -43.60 7.31 -14.51
C ASP A 172 -42.75 7.46 -13.24
N MET A 173 -41.50 6.98 -13.25
CA MET A 173 -40.56 7.01 -12.13
C MET A 173 -39.52 8.15 -12.26
N GLY A 174 -39.72 9.06 -13.22
CA GLY A 174 -38.74 10.09 -13.58
C GLY A 174 -37.97 9.73 -14.86
N ARG A 175 -36.87 10.44 -15.09
CA ARG A 175 -36.08 10.27 -16.32
C ARG A 175 -35.20 9.02 -16.22
N ILE A 176 -35.19 8.20 -17.27
CA ILE A 176 -34.46 6.92 -17.32
C ILE A 176 -33.70 6.78 -18.64
N VAL A 177 -32.66 5.97 -18.65
CA VAL A 177 -31.95 5.54 -19.86
C VAL A 177 -32.42 4.14 -20.21
N THR A 178 -33.20 4.02 -21.28
CA THR A 178 -33.72 2.73 -21.74
C THR A 178 -32.64 1.90 -22.43
N LEU A 179 -32.90 0.61 -22.65
CA LEU A 179 -32.05 -0.25 -23.48
C LEU A 179 -31.77 0.39 -24.86
N HIS A 180 -32.79 1.00 -25.48
CA HIS A 180 -32.64 1.67 -26.77
C HIS A 180 -31.71 2.88 -26.66
N ASP A 181 -31.88 3.70 -25.63
CA ASP A 181 -31.08 4.90 -25.41
C ASP A 181 -29.61 4.55 -25.18
N LEU A 182 -29.32 3.56 -24.33
CA LEU A 182 -27.95 3.11 -24.08
C LEU A 182 -27.33 2.46 -25.33
N THR A 183 -28.09 1.66 -26.08
CA THR A 183 -27.61 1.10 -27.34
C THR A 183 -27.21 2.20 -28.32
N LYS A 184 -28.04 3.24 -28.44
CA LYS A 184 -27.76 4.40 -29.28
C LYS A 184 -26.50 5.13 -28.80
N PHE A 185 -26.34 5.32 -27.49
CA PHE A 185 -25.16 5.96 -26.89
C PHE A 185 -23.87 5.20 -27.20
N LEU A 186 -23.83 3.89 -26.94
CA LEU A 186 -22.64 3.06 -27.17
C LEU A 186 -22.23 3.03 -28.65
N VAL A 187 -23.21 2.96 -29.56
CA VAL A 187 -22.92 2.98 -31.00
C VAL A 187 -22.47 4.36 -31.50
N LYS A 188 -23.15 5.44 -31.07
CA LYS A 188 -22.92 6.79 -31.61
C LYS A 188 -21.74 7.52 -30.96
N GLU A 189 -21.64 7.45 -29.64
CA GLU A 189 -20.64 8.21 -28.87
C GLU A 189 -19.41 7.36 -28.52
N GLN A 190 -19.59 6.09 -28.13
CA GLN A 190 -18.46 5.19 -27.80
C GLN A 190 -17.88 4.46 -29.02
N GLY A 191 -18.58 4.49 -30.16
CA GLY A 191 -18.14 3.84 -31.39
C GLY A 191 -18.14 2.30 -31.31
N GLU A 192 -18.92 1.74 -30.39
CA GLU A 192 -19.02 0.30 -30.19
C GLU A 192 -19.91 -0.36 -31.25
N ASN A 193 -19.55 -1.58 -31.65
CA ASN A 193 -20.36 -2.40 -32.55
C ASN A 193 -21.15 -3.43 -31.74
N VAL A 194 -22.21 -2.97 -31.08
CA VAL A 194 -23.07 -3.77 -30.19
C VAL A 194 -24.52 -3.78 -30.65
N ASP A 195 -25.21 -4.90 -30.41
CA ASP A 195 -26.65 -5.01 -30.61
C ASP A 195 -27.44 -4.90 -29.29
N GLY A 196 -28.76 -4.74 -29.37
CA GLY A 196 -29.62 -4.60 -28.19
C GLY A 196 -29.61 -5.80 -27.25
N ASN A 197 -29.32 -7.03 -27.72
CA ASN A 197 -29.22 -8.18 -26.83
C ASN A 197 -27.94 -8.14 -26.00
N GLN A 198 -26.82 -7.73 -26.62
CA GLN A 198 -25.55 -7.54 -25.94
C GLN A 198 -25.66 -6.42 -24.89
N VAL A 199 -26.26 -5.29 -25.25
CA VAL A 199 -26.47 -4.16 -24.32
C VAL A 199 -27.42 -4.57 -23.19
N SER A 200 -28.49 -5.30 -23.49
CA SER A 200 -29.44 -5.81 -22.48
C SER A 200 -28.75 -6.74 -21.48
N GLN A 201 -27.87 -7.62 -21.94
CA GLN A 201 -27.06 -8.47 -21.06
C GLN A 201 -26.10 -7.64 -20.21
N HIS A 202 -25.39 -6.69 -20.83
CA HIS A 202 -24.47 -5.81 -20.15
C HIS A 202 -25.15 -5.01 -19.02
N MET A 203 -26.32 -4.43 -19.28
CA MET A 203 -27.08 -3.69 -18.27
C MET A 203 -27.48 -4.57 -17.09
N ARG A 204 -27.90 -5.81 -17.33
CA ARG A 204 -28.23 -6.76 -16.26
C ARG A 204 -27.01 -7.14 -15.43
N ASP A 205 -25.87 -7.39 -16.09
CA ASP A 205 -24.62 -7.75 -15.43
C ASP A 205 -24.07 -6.58 -14.59
N TYR A 206 -24.27 -5.34 -15.05
CA TYR A 206 -23.91 -4.11 -14.33
C TYR A 206 -24.82 -3.87 -13.11
N LEU A 207 -26.14 -4.03 -13.25
CA LEU A 207 -27.09 -3.75 -12.16
C LEU A 207 -27.12 -4.85 -11.10
N GLN A 208 -27.09 -6.11 -11.53
CA GLN A 208 -27.35 -7.30 -10.69
C GLN A 208 -28.61 -7.18 -9.81
N ASP A 209 -29.61 -6.45 -10.30
CA ASP A 209 -30.88 -6.23 -9.60
C ASP A 209 -31.92 -7.26 -10.07
N ALA A 210 -32.34 -8.14 -9.16
CA ALA A 210 -33.32 -9.18 -9.43
C ALA A 210 -34.69 -8.65 -9.91
N GLN A 211 -35.06 -7.41 -9.60
CA GLN A 211 -36.31 -6.81 -10.08
C GLN A 211 -36.21 -6.29 -11.51
N ARG A 212 -34.99 -5.97 -11.95
CA ARG A 212 -34.68 -5.43 -13.29
C ARG A 212 -33.92 -6.43 -14.16
N ASP A 213 -33.83 -7.68 -13.73
CA ASP A 213 -33.40 -8.84 -14.52
C ASP A 213 -34.50 -9.24 -15.52
N VAL A 214 -34.74 -8.36 -16.48
CA VAL A 214 -35.78 -8.48 -17.51
C VAL A 214 -35.19 -8.25 -18.90
N ILE A 215 -36.00 -8.48 -19.94
CA ILE A 215 -35.58 -8.35 -21.35
C ILE A 215 -35.23 -6.89 -21.70
N GLU A 216 -35.99 -5.93 -21.15
CA GLU A 216 -35.84 -4.49 -21.36
C GLU A 216 -35.41 -3.83 -20.05
N PRO A 217 -34.14 -3.97 -19.63
CA PRO A 217 -33.62 -3.27 -18.47
C PRO A 217 -33.48 -1.77 -18.75
N TYR A 218 -33.34 -0.98 -17.69
CA TYR A 218 -33.12 0.46 -17.77
C TYR A 218 -32.17 0.92 -16.66
N PHE A 219 -31.45 2.01 -16.91
CA PHE A 219 -30.73 2.75 -15.87
C PHE A 219 -31.55 3.95 -15.43
N THR A 220 -31.47 4.29 -14.15
CA THR A 220 -31.76 5.65 -13.69
C THR A 220 -30.70 6.61 -14.23
N THR A 221 -30.96 7.91 -14.19
CA THR A 221 -29.95 8.90 -14.59
C THR A 221 -28.67 8.77 -13.75
N ILE A 222 -28.79 8.49 -12.45
CA ILE A 222 -27.65 8.27 -11.55
C ILE A 222 -26.86 7.04 -11.99
N GLU A 223 -27.52 5.90 -12.20
CA GLU A 223 -26.84 4.67 -12.62
C GLU A 223 -26.15 4.81 -14.00
N PHE A 224 -26.72 5.60 -14.91
CA PHE A 224 -26.07 5.91 -16.18
C PHE A 224 -24.82 6.79 -15.98
N LEU A 225 -24.89 7.81 -15.12
CA LEU A 225 -23.72 8.64 -14.81
C LEU A 225 -22.62 7.83 -14.11
N ASP A 226 -22.99 6.98 -13.15
CA ASP A 226 -22.06 6.04 -12.52
C ASP A 226 -21.42 5.10 -13.56
N PHE A 227 -22.22 4.61 -14.51
CA PHE A 227 -21.73 3.77 -15.61
C PHE A 227 -20.64 4.49 -16.43
N LEU A 228 -20.81 5.79 -16.74
CA LEU A 228 -19.81 6.56 -17.49
C LEU A 228 -18.42 6.58 -16.82
N PHE A 229 -18.37 6.51 -15.49
CA PHE A 229 -17.13 6.51 -14.69
C PHE A 229 -16.73 5.11 -14.19
N SER A 230 -17.47 4.08 -14.56
CA SER A 230 -17.21 2.70 -14.17
C SER A 230 -16.15 2.03 -15.06
N GLU A 231 -15.56 0.94 -14.57
CA GLU A 231 -14.65 0.08 -15.35
C GLU A 231 -15.33 -0.52 -16.59
N GLN A 232 -16.67 -0.62 -16.58
CA GLN A 232 -17.44 -1.09 -17.73
C GLN A 232 -17.46 -0.10 -18.91
N ASN A 233 -17.06 1.15 -18.68
CA ASN A 233 -16.87 2.19 -19.70
C ASN A 233 -15.40 2.64 -19.76
N GLU A 234 -14.46 1.74 -19.45
CA GLU A 234 -13.04 2.07 -19.43
C GLU A 234 -12.45 2.33 -20.83
N LEU A 235 -11.52 3.28 -20.93
CA LEU A 235 -10.78 3.54 -22.16
C LEU A 235 -9.90 2.35 -22.59
N TRP A 236 -9.51 1.51 -21.62
CA TRP A 236 -8.64 0.36 -21.84
C TRP A 236 -9.41 -0.80 -22.46
N HIS A 237 -8.93 -1.31 -23.60
CA HIS A 237 -9.56 -2.45 -24.23
C HIS A 237 -9.08 -3.77 -23.59
N SER A 238 -10.02 -4.55 -23.07
CA SER A 238 -9.76 -5.81 -22.36
C SER A 238 -8.94 -6.88 -23.12
N ILE A 239 -8.88 -6.82 -24.46
CA ILE A 239 -8.00 -7.73 -25.24
C ILE A 239 -6.53 -7.63 -24.84
N TYR A 240 -6.12 -6.46 -24.33
CA TYR A 240 -4.76 -6.18 -23.90
C TYR A 240 -4.46 -6.59 -22.46
N GLU A 241 -5.46 -7.08 -21.70
CA GLU A 241 -5.25 -7.69 -20.38
C GLU A 241 -4.62 -9.09 -20.49
N THR A 242 -4.75 -9.72 -21.65
CA THR A 242 -4.15 -11.01 -21.96
C THR A 242 -2.97 -10.86 -22.91
N VAL A 243 -2.15 -11.91 -23.00
CA VAL A 243 -0.99 -11.91 -23.90
C VAL A 243 -1.46 -11.86 -25.34
N CYS A 244 -1.33 -10.69 -25.96
CA CYS A 244 -1.76 -10.41 -27.34
C CYS A 244 -0.57 -10.30 -28.32
N GLN A 245 0.66 -10.26 -27.81
CA GLN A 245 1.87 -10.22 -28.62
C GLN A 245 2.21 -11.60 -29.20
N ASP A 246 2.85 -11.61 -30.37
CA ASP A 246 3.54 -12.79 -30.90
C ASP A 246 4.71 -13.12 -29.96
N MET A 247 4.67 -14.28 -29.30
CA MET A 247 5.67 -14.73 -28.31
C MET A 247 6.71 -15.70 -28.89
N ASP A 248 6.77 -15.85 -30.21
CA ASP A 248 7.69 -16.72 -30.94
C ASP A 248 8.89 -15.99 -31.58
N ARG A 249 8.98 -14.67 -31.41
CA ARG A 249 10.17 -13.90 -31.85
C ARG A 249 11.35 -14.14 -30.91
N PRO A 250 12.60 -13.88 -31.34
CA PRO A 250 13.76 -13.96 -30.47
C PRO A 250 13.63 -13.07 -29.22
N LEU A 251 14.12 -13.53 -28.08
CA LEU A 251 14.00 -12.80 -26.79
C LEU A 251 14.52 -11.34 -26.87
N SER A 252 15.49 -11.06 -27.74
CA SER A 252 16.04 -9.72 -27.99
C SER A 252 15.06 -8.73 -28.62
N HIS A 253 13.86 -9.16 -29.03
CA HIS A 253 12.85 -8.30 -29.67
C HIS A 253 11.82 -7.75 -28.68
N TYR A 254 11.90 -8.12 -27.40
CA TYR A 254 10.90 -7.75 -26.40
C TYR A 254 11.49 -6.79 -25.37
N TRP A 255 10.65 -5.86 -24.91
CA TRP A 255 10.89 -5.21 -23.63
C TRP A 255 10.58 -6.20 -22.51
N ILE A 256 11.52 -6.33 -21.57
CA ILE A 256 11.42 -7.26 -20.45
C ILE A 256 11.36 -6.41 -19.18
N ALA A 257 10.24 -6.51 -18.45
CA ALA A 257 10.10 -5.87 -17.15
C ALA A 257 11.24 -6.34 -16.23
N SER A 258 12.09 -5.40 -15.79
CA SER A 258 13.35 -5.67 -15.13
C SER A 258 13.48 -4.84 -13.87
N SER A 259 14.04 -5.43 -12.82
CA SER A 259 14.20 -4.83 -11.50
C SER A 259 15.68 -4.77 -11.13
N HIS A 260 16.09 -3.64 -10.58
CA HIS A 260 17.45 -3.38 -10.10
C HIS A 260 17.50 -3.48 -8.57
N ASN A 261 18.53 -4.11 -8.01
CA ASN A 261 18.68 -4.36 -6.57
C ASN A 261 17.38 -4.84 -5.91
N THR A 262 16.81 -5.91 -6.48
CA THR A 262 15.42 -6.36 -6.22
C THR A 262 15.16 -6.73 -4.76
N TYR A 263 16.21 -6.99 -3.99
CA TYR A 263 16.11 -7.32 -2.58
C TYR A 263 15.75 -6.12 -1.69
N LEU A 264 16.01 -4.87 -2.12
CA LEU A 264 15.78 -3.68 -1.31
C LEU A 264 14.30 -3.25 -1.31
N THR A 265 13.80 -2.83 -0.17
CA THR A 265 12.43 -2.29 -0.03
C THR A 265 12.36 -0.77 -0.01
N GLY A 266 13.51 -0.08 0.01
CA GLY A 266 13.58 1.38 0.06
C GLY A 266 14.87 1.91 -0.57
N ASP A 267 15.56 2.80 0.13
CA ASP A 267 16.80 3.41 -0.33
C ASP A 267 17.95 2.40 -0.58
N GLN A 268 18.98 2.85 -1.31
CA GLN A 268 20.15 2.05 -1.66
C GLN A 268 21.15 1.85 -0.50
N PHE A 269 20.86 2.31 0.71
CA PHE A 269 21.89 2.58 1.70
C PHE A 269 21.64 1.90 3.06
N SER A 270 20.47 2.10 3.64
CA SER A 270 20.05 1.62 4.95
C SER A 270 18.78 0.80 4.91
N SER A 271 18.04 0.83 3.81
CA SER A 271 16.77 0.13 3.75
C SER A 271 16.89 -1.37 3.97
N GLU A 272 15.77 -1.95 4.39
CA GLU A 272 15.66 -3.38 4.59
C GLU A 272 15.79 -4.15 3.26
N SER A 273 16.58 -5.22 3.29
CA SER A 273 16.51 -6.28 2.29
C SER A 273 15.44 -7.31 2.67
N SER A 274 14.51 -7.61 1.77
CA SER A 274 13.40 -8.53 2.04
C SER A 274 13.16 -9.57 0.96
N CYS A 275 12.80 -10.80 1.37
CA CYS A 275 12.28 -11.81 0.45
C CYS A 275 10.93 -11.35 -0.16
N GLU A 276 10.13 -10.57 0.56
CA GLU A 276 8.85 -10.06 0.04
C GLU A 276 9.05 -9.08 -1.13
N ALA A 277 10.19 -8.40 -1.22
CA ALA A 277 10.51 -7.55 -2.38
C ALA A 277 10.57 -8.38 -3.68
N TYR A 278 11.20 -9.56 -3.63
CA TYR A 278 11.19 -10.51 -4.74
C TYR A 278 9.77 -11.01 -5.06
N VAL A 279 8.97 -11.35 -4.04
CA VAL A 279 7.58 -11.79 -4.23
C VAL A 279 6.79 -10.70 -4.95
N ARG A 280 6.90 -9.45 -4.49
CA ARG A 280 6.18 -8.31 -5.04
C ARG A 280 6.58 -8.04 -6.48
N CYS A 281 7.88 -7.96 -6.79
CA CYS A 281 8.36 -7.78 -8.16
C CYS A 281 7.87 -8.88 -9.11
N LEU A 282 7.96 -10.15 -8.70
CA LEU A 282 7.51 -11.28 -9.52
C LEU A 282 5.99 -11.23 -9.76
N ARG A 283 5.19 -10.93 -8.73
CA ARG A 283 3.74 -10.79 -8.85
C ARG A 283 3.32 -9.59 -9.70
N MET A 284 4.09 -8.50 -9.69
CA MET A 284 3.93 -7.36 -10.61
C MET A 284 4.34 -7.67 -12.06
N GLY A 285 4.74 -8.91 -12.36
CA GLY A 285 5.08 -9.35 -13.72
C GLY A 285 6.55 -9.14 -14.09
N CYS A 286 7.41 -8.70 -13.18
CA CYS A 286 8.84 -8.53 -13.45
C CYS A 286 9.49 -9.86 -13.84
N ARG A 287 10.27 -9.88 -14.92
CA ARG A 287 10.89 -11.06 -15.54
C ARG A 287 12.42 -11.03 -15.56
N CYS A 288 13.04 -9.98 -15.05
CA CYS A 288 14.48 -9.93 -14.76
C CYS A 288 14.69 -9.34 -13.37
N ILE A 289 15.28 -10.11 -12.46
CA ILE A 289 15.50 -9.71 -11.07
C ILE A 289 16.98 -9.87 -10.69
N GLU A 290 17.41 -9.10 -9.71
CA GLU A 290 18.82 -8.95 -9.34
C GLU A 290 19.13 -9.53 -7.96
N LEU A 291 20.29 -10.20 -7.85
CA LEU A 291 20.81 -10.83 -6.65
C LEU A 291 22.28 -10.43 -6.44
N ASP A 292 22.55 -9.60 -5.44
CA ASP A 292 23.91 -9.20 -5.06
C ASP A 292 24.44 -10.17 -4.01
N CYS A 293 25.21 -11.15 -4.45
CA CYS A 293 25.68 -12.26 -3.63
C CYS A 293 27.04 -11.95 -3.02
N TRP A 294 27.14 -12.14 -1.71
CA TRP A 294 28.36 -11.93 -0.93
C TRP A 294 28.63 -13.13 -0.03
N ASP A 295 29.90 -13.34 0.31
CA ASP A 295 30.28 -14.33 1.29
C ASP A 295 29.58 -14.07 2.63
N GLY A 296 28.89 -15.09 3.14
CA GLY A 296 28.24 -15.04 4.45
C GLY A 296 28.88 -15.97 5.48
N PRO A 297 28.37 -15.93 6.71
CA PRO A 297 28.87 -16.76 7.81
C PRO A 297 28.65 -18.25 7.53
N ASP A 298 29.45 -19.10 8.16
CA ASP A 298 29.37 -20.57 8.06
C ASP A 298 29.47 -21.12 6.62
N GLY A 299 30.09 -20.36 5.72
CA GLY A 299 30.22 -20.72 4.30
C GLY A 299 28.92 -20.61 3.51
N MET A 300 27.91 -19.91 4.04
CA MET A 300 26.59 -19.75 3.42
C MET A 300 26.45 -18.34 2.85
N PRO A 301 26.22 -18.19 1.52
CA PRO A 301 26.10 -16.88 0.90
C PRO A 301 24.92 -16.06 1.42
N ILE A 302 25.09 -14.74 1.39
CA ILE A 302 24.09 -13.74 1.76
C ILE A 302 23.82 -12.79 0.59
N ILE A 303 22.69 -12.10 0.64
CA ILE A 303 22.31 -11.05 -0.31
C ILE A 303 22.07 -9.75 0.43
N TYR A 304 22.76 -8.69 0.01
CA TYR A 304 22.61 -7.31 0.47
C TYR A 304 23.39 -6.36 -0.44
N HIS A 305 23.21 -5.05 -0.26
CA HIS A 305 23.99 -4.07 -1.01
C HIS A 305 25.37 -3.88 -0.35
N GLY A 306 26.42 -4.28 -1.06
CA GLY A 306 27.79 -4.31 -0.56
C GLY A 306 28.25 -2.99 0.06
N HIS A 307 29.01 -3.08 1.15
CA HIS A 307 29.54 -1.90 1.87
C HIS A 307 28.48 -0.89 2.34
N THR A 308 27.23 -1.31 2.55
CA THR A 308 26.17 -0.43 3.08
C THR A 308 25.60 -0.96 4.41
N LEU A 309 24.59 -0.26 4.95
CA LEU A 309 23.87 -0.66 6.16
C LEU A 309 22.62 -1.50 5.89
N THR A 310 22.31 -1.78 4.63
CA THR A 310 21.17 -2.62 4.25
C THR A 310 21.21 -3.97 4.96
N THR A 311 20.02 -4.46 5.36
CA THR A 311 19.94 -5.74 6.07
C THR A 311 20.30 -6.90 5.13
N ARG A 312 20.59 -8.08 5.69
CA ARG A 312 21.12 -9.22 4.93
C ARG A 312 20.09 -10.34 4.85
N LEU A 313 19.90 -10.87 3.65
CA LEU A 313 19.11 -12.07 3.40
C LEU A 313 20.00 -13.29 3.25
N LYS A 314 19.50 -14.45 3.65
CA LYS A 314 20.15 -15.72 3.32
C LYS A 314 19.87 -16.05 1.86
N PHE A 315 20.91 -16.39 1.10
CA PHE A 315 20.78 -16.76 -0.31
C PHE A 315 19.77 -17.89 -0.53
N ILE A 316 19.81 -18.94 0.30
CA ILE A 316 18.89 -20.08 0.21
C ILE A 316 17.41 -19.68 0.34
N ASP A 317 17.10 -18.69 1.18
CA ASP A 317 15.72 -18.25 1.40
C ASP A 317 15.21 -17.45 0.20
N VAL A 318 16.07 -16.62 -0.41
CA VAL A 318 15.77 -15.92 -1.67
C VAL A 318 15.54 -16.91 -2.82
N ILE A 319 16.42 -17.91 -2.99
CA ILE A 319 16.26 -18.92 -4.05
C ILE A 319 14.97 -19.74 -3.89
N ARG A 320 14.59 -20.09 -2.64
CA ARG A 320 13.32 -20.77 -2.36
C ARG A 320 12.11 -19.87 -2.64
N THR A 321 12.19 -18.59 -2.29
CA THR A 321 11.16 -17.59 -2.55
C THR A 321 10.93 -17.45 -4.05
N ILE A 322 12.01 -17.30 -4.83
CA ILE A 322 11.95 -17.25 -6.29
C ILE A 322 11.33 -18.53 -6.85
N LYS A 323 11.74 -19.72 -6.38
CA LYS A 323 11.16 -21.00 -6.86
C LYS A 323 9.65 -21.05 -6.67
N TYR A 324 9.14 -20.53 -5.56
CA TYR A 324 7.72 -20.59 -5.25
C TYR A 324 6.91 -19.58 -6.06
N HIS A 325 7.45 -18.38 -6.33
CA HIS A 325 6.69 -17.28 -6.92
C HIS A 325 7.04 -16.94 -8.38
N ALA A 326 8.11 -17.52 -8.94
CA ALA A 326 8.64 -17.14 -10.26
C ALA A 326 7.59 -17.13 -11.37
N PHE A 327 6.59 -18.01 -11.28
CA PHE A 327 5.61 -18.20 -12.35
C PHE A 327 4.14 -18.10 -11.91
N ASP A 328 3.86 -17.43 -10.79
CA ASP A 328 2.51 -17.22 -10.25
C ASP A 328 1.63 -16.40 -11.20
N THR A 329 2.18 -15.34 -11.79
CA THR A 329 1.44 -14.38 -12.63
C THR A 329 1.86 -14.39 -14.10
N SER A 330 2.93 -15.11 -14.45
CA SER A 330 3.42 -15.22 -15.82
C SER A 330 4.16 -16.53 -16.04
N GLU A 331 3.93 -17.17 -17.18
CA GLU A 331 4.62 -18.43 -17.54
C GLU A 331 5.95 -18.22 -18.24
N TYR A 332 6.23 -16.99 -18.68
CA TYR A 332 7.42 -16.66 -19.48
C TYR A 332 8.70 -16.67 -18.64
N PRO A 333 9.88 -16.81 -19.28
CA PRO A 333 11.14 -17.03 -18.56
C PRO A 333 11.46 -15.93 -17.55
N LEU A 334 12.17 -16.33 -16.50
CA LEU A 334 12.73 -15.44 -15.49
C LEU A 334 14.26 -15.38 -15.64
N ILE A 335 14.82 -14.17 -15.72
CA ILE A 335 16.26 -13.94 -15.75
C ILE A 335 16.71 -13.54 -14.34
N LEU A 336 17.74 -14.20 -13.82
CA LEU A 336 18.42 -13.82 -12.59
C LEU A 336 19.73 -13.12 -12.95
N SER A 337 19.78 -11.80 -12.78
CA SER A 337 21.02 -11.02 -12.85
C SER A 337 21.78 -11.21 -11.55
N ILE A 338 22.91 -11.93 -11.60
CA ILE A 338 23.70 -12.21 -10.41
C ILE A 338 24.92 -11.30 -10.42
N GLU A 339 25.03 -10.47 -9.39
CA GLU A 339 26.27 -9.79 -9.05
C GLU A 339 26.99 -10.63 -7.99
N ASP A 340 28.10 -11.25 -8.37
CA ASP A 340 28.80 -12.22 -7.53
C ASP A 340 30.10 -11.66 -6.94
N ASN A 341 30.12 -11.57 -5.61
CA ASN A 341 31.25 -11.19 -4.77
C ASN A 341 31.63 -12.34 -3.80
N CYS A 342 31.19 -13.56 -4.07
CA CYS A 342 31.49 -14.74 -3.24
C CYS A 342 32.83 -15.38 -3.59
N SER A 343 33.43 -16.07 -2.63
CA SER A 343 34.57 -16.96 -2.83
C SER A 343 34.15 -18.25 -3.56
N LEU A 344 35.11 -18.93 -4.21
CA LEU A 344 34.85 -20.15 -4.97
C LEU A 344 34.07 -21.24 -4.19
N PRO A 345 34.36 -21.52 -2.90
CA PRO A 345 33.55 -22.47 -2.13
C PRO A 345 32.08 -22.06 -2.02
N GLN A 346 31.80 -20.77 -1.79
CA GLN A 346 30.44 -20.24 -1.68
C GLN A 346 29.74 -20.17 -3.05
N GLN A 347 30.47 -19.87 -4.13
CA GLN A 347 29.95 -19.98 -5.51
C GLN A 347 29.52 -21.42 -5.84
N ARG A 348 30.31 -22.43 -5.44
CA ARG A 348 29.93 -23.85 -5.59
C ARG A 348 28.67 -24.18 -4.78
N TYR A 349 28.52 -23.60 -3.60
CA TYR A 349 27.28 -23.71 -2.81
C TYR A 349 26.08 -23.07 -3.54
N MET A 350 26.25 -21.86 -4.10
CA MET A 350 25.20 -21.18 -4.86
C MET A 350 24.75 -22.02 -6.05
N ALA A 351 25.69 -22.52 -6.85
CA ALA A 351 25.41 -23.34 -8.02
C ALA A 351 24.69 -24.65 -7.64
N THR A 352 25.14 -25.34 -6.59
CA THR A 352 24.51 -26.57 -6.09
C THR A 352 23.09 -26.30 -5.58
N THR A 353 22.90 -25.19 -4.87
CA THR A 353 21.61 -24.77 -4.31
C THR A 353 20.62 -24.43 -5.41
N MET A 354 21.00 -23.62 -6.39
CA MET A 354 20.14 -23.26 -7.53
C MET A 354 19.75 -24.51 -8.33
N GLN A 355 20.69 -25.42 -8.62
CA GLN A 355 20.38 -26.68 -9.29
C GLN A 355 19.38 -27.53 -8.50
N LYS A 356 19.56 -27.67 -7.19
CA LYS A 356 18.68 -28.45 -6.33
C LYS A 356 17.28 -27.85 -6.20
N VAL A 357 17.19 -26.54 -5.99
CA VAL A 357 15.92 -25.86 -5.70
C VAL A 357 15.12 -25.58 -6.97
N PHE A 358 15.77 -25.09 -8.03
CA PHE A 358 15.07 -24.81 -9.28
C PHE A 358 14.77 -26.07 -10.09
N GLY A 359 15.62 -27.10 -10.00
CA GLY A 359 15.42 -28.37 -10.70
C GLY A 359 15.32 -28.17 -12.20
N ASP A 360 14.25 -28.68 -12.81
CA ASP A 360 14.02 -28.61 -14.26
C ASP A 360 13.65 -27.22 -14.77
N SER A 361 13.27 -26.30 -13.87
CA SER A 361 13.07 -24.90 -14.21
C SER A 361 14.39 -24.22 -14.54
N LEU A 362 15.53 -24.68 -14.03
CA LEU A 362 16.83 -24.08 -14.34
C LEU A 362 17.28 -24.44 -15.76
N LEU A 363 17.54 -23.43 -16.60
CA LEU A 363 18.12 -23.62 -17.93
C LEU A 363 19.62 -23.91 -17.80
N LYS A 364 20.01 -25.16 -18.04
CA LYS A 364 21.38 -25.66 -17.87
C LYS A 364 22.16 -25.83 -19.19
N ALA A 365 21.45 -25.83 -20.31
CA ALA A 365 22.02 -26.02 -21.64
C ALA A 365 21.21 -25.20 -22.67
N PRO A 366 21.80 -24.85 -23.82
CA PRO A 366 21.08 -24.30 -24.95
C PRO A 366 19.86 -25.14 -25.34
N ILE A 367 18.79 -24.51 -25.81
CA ILE A 367 17.61 -25.23 -26.29
C ILE A 367 17.92 -25.95 -27.60
N ASP A 368 18.64 -25.28 -28.50
CA ASP A 368 19.20 -25.86 -29.72
C ASP A 368 20.71 -25.63 -29.72
N LYS A 369 21.47 -26.64 -30.13
CA LYS A 369 22.94 -26.56 -30.23
C LYS A 369 23.40 -25.67 -31.39
N ASN A 370 22.55 -25.45 -32.37
CA ASN A 370 22.84 -24.65 -33.56
C ASN A 370 22.10 -23.29 -33.55
N GLU A 371 21.71 -22.80 -32.36
CA GLU A 371 21.03 -21.52 -32.23
C GLU A 371 21.88 -20.36 -32.78
N THR A 372 21.35 -19.61 -33.76
CA THR A 372 21.98 -18.40 -34.31
C THR A 372 21.35 -17.11 -33.80
N VAL A 373 20.25 -17.22 -33.06
CA VAL A 373 19.49 -16.14 -32.41
C VAL A 373 19.01 -16.63 -31.05
N LEU A 374 18.66 -15.71 -30.15
CA LEU A 374 18.11 -16.08 -28.84
C LEU A 374 16.78 -16.84 -29.00
N PRO A 375 16.51 -17.89 -28.18
CA PRO A 375 15.21 -18.57 -28.18
C PRO A 375 14.06 -17.62 -27.84
N SER A 376 12.85 -17.97 -28.27
CA SER A 376 11.67 -17.16 -27.99
C SER A 376 11.17 -17.30 -26.55
N PRO A 377 10.43 -16.30 -26.01
CA PRO A 377 9.76 -16.43 -24.73
C PRO A 377 8.88 -17.70 -24.64
N ALA A 378 8.18 -18.06 -25.73
CA ALA A 378 7.30 -19.24 -25.77
C ALA A 378 8.05 -20.56 -25.52
N VAL A 379 9.22 -20.74 -26.14
CA VAL A 379 10.05 -21.95 -25.95
C VAL A 379 10.71 -21.97 -24.56
N LEU A 380 10.92 -20.81 -23.96
CA LEU A 380 11.54 -20.65 -22.64
C LEU A 380 10.53 -20.60 -21.48
N LYS A 381 9.26 -20.96 -21.72
CA LYS A 381 8.24 -20.99 -20.66
C LYS A 381 8.69 -21.84 -19.46
N LYS A 382 8.45 -21.30 -18.26
CA LYS A 382 8.80 -21.87 -16.95
C LYS A 382 10.31 -22.12 -16.77
N LYS A 383 11.17 -21.46 -17.55
CA LYS A 383 12.63 -21.51 -17.41
C LYS A 383 13.18 -20.32 -16.63
N ILE A 384 14.22 -20.61 -15.84
CA ILE A 384 15.03 -19.65 -15.08
C ILE A 384 16.40 -19.60 -15.74
N ILE A 385 16.81 -18.42 -16.15
CA ILE A 385 18.05 -18.13 -16.89
C ILE A 385 19.00 -17.42 -15.94
N LEU A 386 20.26 -17.84 -15.89
CA LEU A 386 21.28 -17.16 -15.08
C LEU A 386 22.09 -16.21 -15.96
N LYS A 387 22.04 -14.92 -15.63
CA LYS A 387 22.96 -13.92 -16.16
C LYS A 387 24.12 -13.78 -15.16
N HIS A 388 25.26 -14.36 -15.51
CA HIS A 388 26.48 -14.35 -14.70
C HIS A 388 27.73 -14.31 -15.60
N LYS A 389 28.86 -13.83 -15.07
CA LYS A 389 30.16 -13.93 -15.73
C LYS A 389 30.47 -15.39 -16.06
N LYS A 390 30.92 -15.67 -17.30
CA LYS A 390 31.29 -17.00 -17.79
C LYS A 390 32.79 -17.07 -18.03
N LEU A 391 33.43 -18.15 -17.56
CA LEU A 391 34.84 -18.42 -17.84
C LEU A 391 35.04 -18.75 -19.34
N PRO A 392 36.18 -18.38 -19.94
CA PRO A 392 36.55 -18.84 -21.27
C PRO A 392 36.60 -20.38 -21.35
N ASP A 393 36.27 -20.93 -22.51
CA ASP A 393 36.30 -22.38 -22.71
C ASP A 393 37.74 -22.92 -22.48
N GLY A 394 37.88 -23.88 -21.57
CA GLY A 394 39.16 -24.51 -21.25
C GLY A 394 40.03 -23.80 -20.21
N ALA A 395 39.54 -22.76 -19.53
CA ALA A 395 40.23 -22.17 -18.38
C ALA A 395 40.21 -23.13 -17.18
N ASP A 396 41.37 -23.34 -16.56
CA ASP A 396 41.53 -24.18 -15.35
C ASP A 396 41.24 -23.36 -14.08
N ASP A 397 40.91 -24.04 -12.97
CA ASP A 397 40.43 -23.46 -11.70
C ASP A 397 41.39 -22.39 -11.08
N GLY A 398 42.64 -22.30 -11.56
CA GLY A 398 43.70 -21.47 -11.01
C GLY A 398 43.97 -20.11 -11.68
N SER A 399 43.31 -19.74 -12.78
CA SER A 399 43.67 -18.53 -13.56
C SER A 399 42.69 -17.34 -13.46
N ILE A 400 41.97 -17.21 -12.35
CA ILE A 400 40.97 -16.13 -12.18
C ILE A 400 41.64 -14.88 -11.57
N LEU A 401 42.04 -13.95 -12.43
CA LEU A 401 42.29 -12.56 -12.02
C LEU A 401 41.00 -11.77 -12.19
N LEU A 402 40.36 -11.42 -11.06
CA LEU A 402 39.25 -10.46 -11.03
C LEU A 402 39.78 -9.09 -11.44
N ARG A 403 39.46 -8.65 -12.66
CA ARG A 403 39.59 -7.24 -13.05
C ARG A 403 38.33 -6.52 -12.60
N THR A 404 38.48 -5.60 -11.65
CA THR A 404 37.51 -4.56 -11.34
C THR A 404 37.51 -3.57 -12.50
N GLU A 405 36.37 -3.42 -13.20
CA GLU A 405 36.17 -2.35 -14.16
C GLU A 405 35.59 -1.13 -13.44
N ASP A 406 36.25 0.02 -13.58
CA ASP A 406 35.86 1.30 -13.02
C ASP A 406 34.64 1.89 -13.76
N GLY A 407 33.46 1.78 -13.14
CA GLY A 407 32.23 2.48 -13.54
C GLY A 407 32.14 3.87 -12.90
N ARG A 408 31.70 4.87 -13.68
CA ARG A 408 31.54 6.28 -13.26
C ARG A 408 30.15 6.59 -12.72
N ASP A 409 29.77 5.93 -11.64
CA ASP A 409 28.72 6.41 -10.73
C ASP A 409 29.24 6.33 -9.30
N MET A 410 28.56 6.94 -8.33
CA MET A 410 28.95 6.95 -6.90
C MET A 410 29.00 5.51 -6.33
N ASP A 411 30.06 4.78 -6.67
CA ASP A 411 30.23 3.38 -6.36
C ASP A 411 30.80 3.26 -4.95
N LEU A 412 29.94 2.90 -4.00
CA LEU A 412 30.29 2.66 -2.61
C LEU A 412 31.34 1.53 -2.47
N ARG A 413 31.64 0.78 -3.54
CA ARG A 413 32.75 -0.20 -3.60
C ARG A 413 34.14 0.43 -3.44
N ASN A 414 34.30 1.71 -3.77
CA ASN A 414 35.57 2.45 -3.63
C ASN A 414 35.73 3.18 -2.27
N THR A 415 34.91 2.79 -1.28
CA THR A 415 34.90 3.39 0.05
C THR A 415 36.05 2.88 0.90
N VAL A 416 36.82 3.80 1.50
CA VAL A 416 37.87 3.49 2.49
C VAL A 416 37.24 3.10 3.82
N LYS A 417 36.22 3.86 4.25
CA LYS A 417 35.47 3.57 5.47
C LYS A 417 34.09 4.19 5.38
N ASN A 418 33.13 3.54 6.02
CA ASN A 418 31.82 4.13 6.19
C ASN A 418 31.22 3.73 7.54
N GLY A 419 30.16 4.42 7.94
CA GLY A 419 29.49 4.19 9.22
C GLY A 419 28.62 5.37 9.64
N VAL A 420 27.75 5.13 10.62
CA VAL A 420 26.98 6.20 11.26
C VAL A 420 27.89 6.96 12.20
N LEU A 421 27.95 8.28 12.05
CA LEU A 421 28.51 9.20 13.05
C LEU A 421 27.44 10.25 13.37
N PHE A 422 27.64 10.98 14.46
CA PHE A 422 26.67 11.99 14.89
C PHE A 422 27.23 13.39 14.65
N LEU A 423 26.39 14.30 14.15
CA LEU A 423 26.68 15.74 14.10
C LEU A 423 25.73 16.45 15.07
N GLU A 424 26.27 17.42 15.82
CA GLU A 424 25.48 18.27 16.71
C GLU A 424 24.71 19.30 15.87
N ASP A 425 23.38 19.36 16.04
CA ASP A 425 22.56 20.40 15.47
C ASP A 425 22.90 21.75 16.14
N PRO A 426 23.28 22.79 15.37
CA PRO A 426 23.70 24.06 15.94
C PRO A 426 22.55 24.86 16.60
N VAL A 427 21.30 24.55 16.28
CA VAL A 427 20.09 25.19 16.82
C VAL A 427 19.62 24.45 18.06
N ASP A 428 19.35 23.15 17.93
CA ASP A 428 18.68 22.37 18.99
C ASP A 428 19.66 21.68 19.94
N ARG A 429 20.96 21.68 19.63
CA ARG A 429 22.05 21.06 20.43
C ARG A 429 21.90 19.55 20.60
N GLU A 430 21.12 18.91 19.74
CA GLU A 430 20.95 17.47 19.72
C GLU A 430 21.96 16.82 18.77
N TRP A 431 22.43 15.62 19.12
CA TRP A 431 23.34 14.86 18.26
C TRP A 431 22.52 14.00 17.31
N ASN A 432 22.47 14.42 16.06
CA ASN A 432 21.74 13.73 15.02
C ASN A 432 22.66 12.73 14.31
N PRO A 433 22.20 11.48 14.10
CA PRO A 433 22.94 10.52 13.29
C PRO A 433 22.97 10.95 11.81
N HIS A 434 24.12 10.78 11.19
CA HIS A 434 24.32 10.90 9.75
C HIS A 434 25.17 9.73 9.28
N PHE A 435 24.95 9.28 8.05
CA PHE A 435 25.81 8.26 7.49
C PHE A 435 27.00 8.87 6.78
N PHE A 436 28.22 8.47 7.16
CA PHE A 436 29.45 8.97 6.58
C PHE A 436 30.08 7.99 5.61
N VAL A 437 30.56 8.50 4.47
CA VAL A 437 31.33 7.76 3.47
C VAL A 437 32.68 8.45 3.27
N LEU A 438 33.74 7.79 3.71
CA LEU A 438 35.11 8.20 3.43
C LEU A 438 35.60 7.50 2.17
N THR A 439 35.86 8.27 1.13
CA THR A 439 36.61 7.85 -0.06
C THR A 439 38.10 8.18 0.12
N GLN A 440 38.94 7.83 -0.86
CA GLN A 440 40.37 8.18 -0.81
C GLN A 440 40.62 9.69 -0.66
N ASN A 441 39.72 10.53 -1.20
CA ASN A 441 39.96 11.97 -1.33
C ASN A 441 38.89 12.84 -0.66
N LYS A 442 37.75 12.28 -0.23
CA LYS A 442 36.60 13.05 0.26
C LYS A 442 35.84 12.30 1.34
N LEU A 443 35.28 13.05 2.29
CA LEU A 443 34.29 12.58 3.26
C LEU A 443 32.93 13.17 2.87
N PHE A 444 31.94 12.29 2.68
CA PHE A 444 30.55 12.65 2.44
C PHE A 444 29.71 12.27 3.65
N TYR A 445 28.61 12.97 3.90
CA TYR A 445 27.60 12.59 4.87
C TYR A 445 26.18 12.90 4.37
N THR A 446 25.18 12.15 4.83
CA THR A 446 23.76 12.37 4.51
C THR A 446 23.18 13.51 5.33
N ASP A 447 22.14 14.21 4.83
CA ASP A 447 21.53 15.33 5.56
C ASP A 447 20.78 14.89 6.83
N SER A 448 20.19 13.69 6.84
CA SER A 448 19.65 13.02 8.03
C SER A 448 19.80 11.51 7.90
N PHE A 449 19.82 10.78 9.02
CA PHE A 449 19.81 9.32 9.05
C PHE A 449 18.83 8.83 10.12
N HIS A 450 17.61 8.47 9.74
CA HIS A 450 16.70 7.77 10.64
C HIS A 450 16.98 6.27 10.49
N GLY A 451 17.79 5.69 11.38
CA GLY A 451 17.92 4.24 11.42
C GLY A 451 16.55 3.65 11.77
N ASP A 452 16.08 2.63 11.04
CA ASP A 452 14.76 1.96 11.13
C ASP A 452 14.19 1.87 12.57
N GLN A 453 13.62 2.98 13.06
CA GLN A 453 12.69 3.07 14.18
C GLN A 453 11.30 3.48 13.71
N ASP A 454 11.11 3.72 12.41
CA ASP A 454 9.79 3.92 11.83
C ASP A 454 9.16 2.55 11.52
N PHE A 455 8.79 1.87 12.60
CA PHE A 455 7.71 0.91 12.57
C PHE A 455 6.67 1.36 13.59
N ASP A 456 5.46 1.60 13.07
CA ASP A 456 4.17 1.64 13.78
C ASP A 456 3.61 3.02 14.15
N ASP A 457 3.73 4.06 13.30
CA ASP A 457 2.82 5.23 13.39
C ASP A 457 2.41 5.87 12.05
N GLU A 458 2.24 5.07 10.98
CA GLU A 458 1.44 5.49 9.82
C GLU A 458 0.05 4.86 9.89
N GLY A 459 -0.68 5.30 10.91
CA GLY A 459 -2.12 5.28 11.00
C GLY A 459 -2.62 6.71 11.22
N GLU A 460 -3.12 7.32 10.14
CA GLU A 460 -3.89 8.58 10.08
C GLU A 460 -3.13 9.91 10.05
N GLY A 461 -3.38 10.69 8.98
CA GLY A 461 -3.33 12.16 9.00
C GLY A 461 -2.30 12.80 8.09
N GLU A 462 -2.71 13.12 6.84
CA GLU A 462 -2.13 14.29 6.16
C GLU A 462 -2.53 15.54 6.96
N GLU A 463 -1.62 16.08 7.77
CA GLU A 463 -1.66 17.48 8.18
C GLU A 463 -0.54 18.24 7.46
N GLU A 464 -0.95 19.01 6.45
CA GLU A 464 -0.14 20.08 5.89
C GLU A 464 0.31 21.04 7.00
N SER A 465 1.63 21.21 7.08
CA SER A 465 2.38 22.34 7.62
C SER A 465 1.54 23.49 8.20
N SER A 466 1.47 23.58 9.54
CA SER A 466 1.12 24.81 10.25
C SER A 466 1.78 24.88 11.63
N GLN A 467 2.84 25.68 11.68
CA GLN A 467 3.30 26.50 12.81
C GLN A 467 3.90 25.79 14.06
N ASN A 468 5.23 25.96 14.16
CA ASN A 468 6.05 25.98 15.37
C ASN A 468 5.28 26.20 16.68
N LEU A 469 5.23 25.18 17.53
CA LEU A 469 5.24 25.32 18.99
C LEU A 469 5.85 24.03 19.57
N SER A 470 6.97 24.21 20.24
CA SER A 470 7.82 23.19 20.86
C SER A 470 7.05 22.27 21.82
N HIS A 471 6.78 21.04 21.39
CA HIS A 471 6.41 19.96 22.30
C HIS A 471 7.67 19.32 22.88
N LEU A 472 7.98 19.68 24.13
CA LEU A 472 8.94 18.97 24.97
C LEU A 472 8.46 17.51 25.15
N ARG A 473 9.14 16.55 24.52
CA ARG A 473 9.04 15.14 24.89
C ARG A 473 9.58 14.96 26.32
N PRO A 474 8.90 14.22 27.22
CA PRO A 474 9.48 13.89 28.52
C PRO A 474 10.68 12.95 28.33
N LYS A 475 11.80 13.26 29.00
CA LYS A 475 12.95 12.35 29.13
C LYS A 475 12.50 11.04 29.76
N GLU A 476 12.98 9.91 29.22
CA GLU A 476 12.82 8.59 29.83
C GLU A 476 13.35 8.59 31.28
N GLY A 477 12.49 8.22 32.23
CA GLY A 477 12.86 8.06 33.65
C GLY A 477 11.92 8.68 34.69
N THR A 478 10.78 9.25 34.32
CA THR A 478 9.87 9.89 35.28
C THR A 478 8.81 8.92 35.82
N SER A 479 8.68 8.88 37.15
CA SER A 479 7.70 8.07 37.89
C SER A 479 6.26 8.29 37.40
N ASN A 480 5.45 7.25 37.55
CA ASN A 480 4.07 7.09 37.08
C ASN A 480 3.03 7.97 37.81
N ASP A 481 3.42 9.11 38.38
CA ASP A 481 2.64 9.77 39.44
C ASP A 481 1.87 11.03 39.03
N GLU A 482 1.97 11.54 37.80
CA GLU A 482 1.25 12.78 37.44
C GLU A 482 0.60 12.71 36.05
N LEU A 483 -0.49 11.94 35.96
CA LEU A 483 -1.32 11.73 34.76
C LEU A 483 -1.84 13.01 34.08
N HIS A 484 -1.75 14.17 34.75
CA HIS A 484 -2.38 15.41 34.33
C HIS A 484 -1.49 16.33 33.46
N PHE A 485 -0.21 16.02 33.28
CA PHE A 485 0.72 16.88 32.50
C PHE A 485 0.41 16.95 31.00
N GLY A 486 -0.36 16.00 30.46
CA GLY A 486 -0.81 16.00 29.07
C GLY A 486 -2.17 16.66 28.84
N GLU A 487 -2.84 17.09 29.91
CA GLU A 487 -4.22 17.53 29.85
C GLU A 487 -4.33 19.03 29.54
N LYS A 488 -5.22 19.40 28.61
CA LYS A 488 -5.40 20.81 28.19
C LYS A 488 -5.82 21.75 29.32
N TRP A 489 -6.45 21.22 30.37
CA TRP A 489 -6.90 21.97 31.52
C TRP A 489 -5.80 22.15 32.59
N PHE A 490 -4.64 21.52 32.44
CA PHE A 490 -3.51 21.67 33.36
C PHE A 490 -2.46 22.62 32.79
N HIS A 491 -2.25 23.74 33.48
CA HIS A 491 -1.40 24.83 33.02
C HIS A 491 -0.05 24.88 33.77
N GLY A 492 0.27 23.84 34.55
CA GLY A 492 1.50 23.77 35.34
C GLY A 492 1.65 24.96 36.28
N LYS A 493 2.88 25.48 36.37
CA LYS A 493 3.20 26.67 37.17
C LYS A 493 3.03 27.95 36.35
N LEU A 494 2.03 28.76 36.69
CA LEU A 494 1.82 30.07 36.09
C LEU A 494 2.73 31.13 36.75
N PRO A 495 3.61 31.84 36.01
CA PRO A 495 4.51 32.85 36.57
C PRO A 495 3.80 34.03 37.25
N GLY A 496 2.62 34.42 36.76
CA GLY A 496 1.74 35.44 37.32
C GLY A 496 0.67 34.88 38.27
N GLY A 497 0.75 33.58 38.58
CA GLY A 497 -0.01 32.96 39.65
C GLY A 497 -1.52 33.07 39.48
N ARG A 498 -2.19 33.57 40.52
CA ARG A 498 -3.64 33.79 40.50
C ARG A 498 -4.08 34.82 39.45
N ALA A 499 -3.35 35.91 39.28
CA ALA A 499 -3.76 36.99 38.37
C ALA A 499 -3.75 36.52 36.91
N GLU A 500 -2.73 35.76 36.53
CA GLU A 500 -2.63 35.18 35.19
C GLU A 500 -3.72 34.12 34.93
N ALA A 501 -4.09 33.33 35.95
CA ALA A 501 -5.23 32.42 35.84
C ALA A 501 -6.56 33.15 35.61
N GLU A 502 -6.79 34.27 36.29
CA GLU A 502 -7.99 35.09 36.12
C GLU A 502 -8.03 35.74 34.72
N ASP A 503 -6.90 36.22 34.21
CA ASP A 503 -6.79 36.81 32.87
C ASP A 503 -7.03 35.76 31.77
N LEU A 504 -6.49 34.54 31.93
CA LEU A 504 -6.74 33.43 31.02
C LEU A 504 -8.22 33.04 31.00
N LEU A 505 -8.85 32.83 32.15
CA LEU A 505 -10.29 32.50 32.20
C LEU A 505 -11.15 33.60 31.59
N LYS A 506 -10.78 34.88 31.79
CA LYS A 506 -11.47 36.01 31.19
C LYS A 506 -11.32 36.05 29.67
N ALA A 507 -10.12 35.77 29.14
CA ALA A 507 -9.86 35.70 27.70
C ALA A 507 -10.67 34.57 27.02
N TYR A 508 -10.88 33.46 27.73
CA TYR A 508 -11.64 32.30 27.25
C TYR A 508 -13.08 32.24 27.78
N SER A 509 -13.61 33.34 28.34
CA SER A 509 -14.97 33.41 28.91
C SER A 509 -16.10 33.11 27.90
N HIS A 510 -15.81 33.19 26.60
CA HIS A 510 -16.74 32.82 25.53
C HIS A 510 -17.08 31.31 25.49
N LEU A 511 -16.33 30.47 26.21
CA LEU A 511 -16.59 29.02 26.33
C LEU A 511 -17.73 28.69 27.33
N GLY A 512 -18.19 29.67 28.12
CA GLY A 512 -19.34 29.55 29.01
C GLY A 512 -19.00 29.19 30.47
N ASP A 513 -20.04 29.19 31.32
CA ASP A 513 -19.94 28.91 32.75
C ASP A 513 -19.38 27.51 33.02
N GLY A 514 -18.45 27.39 33.96
CA GLY A 514 -17.75 26.14 34.26
C GLY A 514 -16.48 25.90 33.43
N THR A 515 -16.08 26.84 32.57
CA THR A 515 -14.73 26.87 31.99
C THR A 515 -13.69 26.96 33.11
N PHE A 516 -12.69 26.08 33.12
CA PHE A 516 -11.74 25.99 34.23
C PHE A 516 -10.30 25.71 33.78
N LEU A 517 -9.36 25.96 34.68
CA LEU A 517 -7.98 25.53 34.59
C LEU A 517 -7.45 25.11 35.96
N VAL A 518 -6.43 24.25 35.97
CA VAL A 518 -5.69 23.82 37.16
C VAL A 518 -4.23 24.25 37.03
N ARG A 519 -3.67 24.80 38.10
CA ARG A 519 -2.27 25.22 38.18
C ARG A 519 -1.64 24.78 39.50
N GLU A 520 -0.33 24.77 39.59
CA GLU A 520 0.38 24.58 40.86
C GLU A 520 0.03 25.70 41.87
N SER A 521 -0.18 25.32 43.13
CA SER A 521 -0.48 26.26 44.22
C SER A 521 0.78 27.04 44.61
N GLU A 522 0.69 28.37 44.55
CA GLU A 522 1.77 29.25 45.01
C GLU A 522 1.86 29.32 46.54
N THR A 523 0.77 28.99 47.22
CA THR A 523 0.65 29.11 48.68
C THR A 523 1.04 27.82 49.40
N PHE A 524 0.72 26.67 48.80
CA PHE A 524 0.94 25.35 49.40
C PHE A 524 1.72 24.47 48.44
N VAL A 525 3.01 24.29 48.71
CA VAL A 525 3.92 23.52 47.86
C VAL A 525 3.44 22.05 47.81
N GLY A 526 3.19 21.54 46.61
CA GLY A 526 2.66 20.19 46.36
C GLY A 526 1.15 20.13 46.14
N ASP A 527 0.43 21.23 46.37
CA ASP A 527 -1.00 21.33 46.08
C ASP A 527 -1.26 22.00 44.72
N TYR A 528 -2.50 21.88 44.24
CA TYR A 528 -2.98 22.53 43.03
C TYR A 528 -4.11 23.51 43.34
N SER A 529 -4.24 24.54 42.50
CA SER A 529 -5.33 25.51 42.52
C SER A 529 -6.21 25.32 41.29
N LEU A 530 -7.49 25.01 41.51
CA LEU A 530 -8.53 25.02 40.49
C LEU A 530 -9.13 26.43 40.39
N SER A 531 -9.20 26.99 39.19
CA SER A 531 -9.86 28.26 38.90
C SER A 531 -10.92 28.01 37.83
N PHE A 532 -12.14 28.51 38.02
CA PHE A 532 -13.24 28.36 37.07
C PHE A 532 -14.01 29.67 36.91
N TRP A 533 -14.61 29.85 35.74
CA TRP A 533 -15.45 30.99 35.37
C TRP A 533 -16.81 30.94 36.06
#